data_AF-A0A523JJT4-F1
#
_entry.id   AF-A0A523JJT4-F1
#
_cell.length_a   1.000
_cell.length_b   1.000
_cell.length_c   1.000
_cell.angle_alpha   90.00
_cell.angle_beta   90.00
_cell.angle_gamma   90.00
#
_symmetry.space_group_name_H-M   'P 1'
#
loop_
_entity.id
_entity.type
_entity.pdbx_description
1 polymer ?
#
loop_
_entity_poly.entity_id
_entity_poly.type
_entity_poly.pdbx_seq_one_letter_code
_entity_poly.pdbx_strand_id
1 'polypeptide(L)' 'MKIRDVMCKEVIAIHCERSITELETLLLNEHISGVPMISASGEPMGDVSKTHLL' A
#
# COMPACT_ATOMS: atom_id res chain seq x y z
N MET A 1 -18.18 16.82 10.11
CA MET A 1 -17.32 16.12 9.12
C MET A 1 -16.95 14.76 9.71
N LYS A 2 -17.23 13.68 8.98
CA LYS A 2 -16.89 12.30 9.35
C LYS A 2 -15.62 11.89 8.61
N ILE A 3 -14.87 10.91 9.11
CA ILE A 3 -13.64 10.43 8.45
C ILE A 3 -13.95 10.01 7.00
N ARG A 4 -15.09 9.33 6.76
CA ARG A 4 -15.55 8.92 5.41
C ARG A 4 -15.69 10.06 4.40
N ASP A 5 -15.77 11.30 4.86
CA ASP A 5 -15.90 12.47 4.00
C ASP A 5 -14.53 12.93 3.44
N VAL A 6 -13.42 12.43 3.98
CA VAL A 6 -12.04 12.77 3.55
C VAL A 6 -11.23 11.59 3.02
N MET A 7 -11.68 10.34 3.21
CA MET A 7 -10.94 9.15 2.75
C MET A 7 -11.10 8.92 1.24
N CYS A 8 -10.06 8.41 0.59
CA CYS A 8 -10.14 7.85 -0.76
C CYS A 8 -10.77 6.44 -0.72
N LYS A 9 -11.67 6.16 -1.67
CA LYS A 9 -12.31 4.84 -1.80
C LYS A 9 -11.48 3.86 -2.63
N GLU A 10 -10.82 4.37 -3.66
CA GLU A 10 -9.93 3.60 -4.52
C GLU A 10 -8.53 3.68 -3.92
N VAL A 11 -8.04 2.54 -3.44
CA VAL A 11 -6.76 2.43 -2.75
C VAL A 11 -5.97 1.31 -3.42
N ILE A 12 -4.73 1.62 -3.77
CA ILE A 12 -3.76 0.63 -4.26
C ILE A 12 -3.17 -0.06 -3.03
N ALA A 13 -3.32 -1.38 -2.96
CA ALA A 13 -2.79 -2.21 -1.89
C ALA A 13 -1.89 -3.30 -2.49
N ILE A 14 -0.91 -3.76 -1.71
CA ILE A 14 -0.02 -4.85 -2.10
C ILE A 14 -0.23 -6.08 -1.21
N HIS A 15 -0.13 -7.27 -1.77
CA HIS A 15 -0.15 -8.49 -0.95
C HIS A 15 1.16 -8.62 -0.14
N CYS A 16 1.06 -9.02 1.13
CA CYS A 16 2.21 -9.14 2.03
C CYS A 16 3.27 -10.17 1.60
N GLU A 17 2.91 -11.07 0.69
CA GLU A 17 3.79 -12.11 0.14
C GLU A 17 4.62 -11.60 -1.06
N ARG A 18 4.35 -10.38 -1.55
CA ARG A 18 5.07 -9.79 -2.69
C ARG A 18 6.47 -9.37 -2.29
N SER A 19 7.38 -9.41 -3.26
CA SER A 19 8.78 -9.06 -3.08
C SER A 19 8.99 -7.55 -2.93
N ILE A 20 10.14 -7.18 -2.36
CA ILE A 20 10.58 -5.79 -2.23
C ILE A 20 10.72 -5.12 -3.61
N THR A 21 11.23 -5.83 -4.62
CA THR A 21 11.38 -5.30 -5.99
C THR A 21 10.03 -4.97 -6.63
N GLU A 22 9.00 -5.80 -6.39
CA GLU A 22 7.64 -5.51 -6.84
C GLU A 22 7.07 -4.27 -6.12
N LEU A 23 7.36 -4.12 -4.83
CA LEU A 23 6.97 -2.92 -4.08
C LEU A 23 7.64 -1.66 -4.66
N GLU A 24 8.95 -1.66 -4.89
CA GLU A 24 9.65 -0.52 -5.52
C GLU A 24 9.03 -0.14 -6.85
N THR A 25 8.79 -1.14 -7.70
CA THR A 25 8.19 -0.96 -9.02
C THR A 25 6.80 -0.35 -8.91
N LEU A 26 5.97 -0.85 -7.99
CA LEU A 26 4.63 -0.32 -7.72
C LEU A 26 4.67 1.14 -7.26
N LEU A 27 5.50 1.45 -6.26
CA LEU A 27 5.59 2.81 -5.70
C LEU A 27 6.10 3.83 -6.74
N LEU A 28 7.01 3.42 -7.62
CA LEU A 28 7.54 4.27 -8.68
C LEU A 28 6.52 4.50 -9.80
N ASN A 29 5.89 3.43 -10.30
CA ASN A 29 4.94 3.50 -11.41
C ASN A 29 3.66 4.26 -11.04
N GLU A 30 3.15 4.05 -9.83
CA GLU A 30 1.92 4.69 -9.36
C GLU A 30 2.18 6.08 -8.74
N HIS A 31 3.44 6.53 -8.70
CA HIS A 31 3.85 7.81 -8.13
C HIS A 31 3.40 8.03 -6.66
N ILE A 32 3.38 6.96 -5.87
CA ILE A 32 2.96 6.97 -4.47
C ILE A 32 4.15 6.73 -3.53
N SER A 33 4.00 7.14 -2.27
CA SER A 33 5.07 7.06 -1.26
C SER A 33 4.96 5.82 -0.37
N GLY A 34 3.78 5.21 -0.30
CA GLY A 34 3.51 4.00 0.47
C GLY A 34 2.14 3.45 0.14
N VAL A 35 1.92 2.20 0.55
CA VAL A 35 0.70 1.43 0.32
C VAL A 35 0.37 0.58 1.54
N PRO A 36 -0.92 0.35 1.83
CA PRO A 36 -1.31 -0.70 2.76
C PRO A 36 -0.94 -2.08 2.21
N MET A 37 -0.56 -2.97 3.12
CA MET A 37 -0.37 -4.39 2.86
C MET A 37 -1.61 -5.17 3.26
N ILE A 38 -1.99 -6.15 2.44
CA ILE A 38 -3.11 -7.04 2.70
C ILE A 38 -2.69 -8.51 2.67
N SER A 39 -3.37 -9.35 3.43
CA SER A 39 -3.21 -10.81 3.40
C SER A 39 -3.79 -11.39 2.10
N ALA A 40 -3.60 -12.71 1.91
CA ALA A 40 -4.28 -13.45 0.83
C ALA A 40 -5.82 -13.43 0.97
N SER A 41 -6.37 -13.29 2.19
CA SER A 41 -7.81 -13.15 2.45
C SER A 41 -8.33 -11.71 2.27
N GLY A 42 -7.46 -10.75 1.94
CA GLY A 42 -7.82 -9.35 1.77
C GLY A 42 -7.89 -8.55 3.07
N GLU A 43 -7.40 -9.11 4.19
CA GLU A 43 -7.37 -8.41 5.47
C GLU A 43 -6.16 -7.46 5.55
N PRO A 44 -6.31 -6.26 6.12
CA PRO A 44 -5.19 -5.33 6.33
C PRO A 44 -4.14 -5.93 7.28
N MET A 45 -2.89 -5.96 6.83
CA MET A 45 -1.74 -6.45 7.60
C MET A 45 -0.85 -5.34 8.14
N GLY A 46 -0.93 -4.13 7.57
CA GLY A 46 -0.11 -2.98 7.94
C GLY A 46 0.08 -2.03 6.76
N ASP A 47 1.11 -1.19 6.83
CA ASP A 47 1.55 -0.31 5.75
C ASP A 47 3.03 -0.50 5.45
N VAL A 48 3.42 -0.18 4.22
CA VAL A 48 4.81 -0.15 3.78
C VAL A 48 5.04 1.04 2.88
N SER A 49 6.26 1.57 2.89
CA SER A 49 6.60 2.83 2.24
C SER A 49 8.07 2.83 1.81
N LYS A 50 8.45 3.85 1.02
CA LYS A 50 9.83 4.06 0.58
C LYS A 50 10.84 4.10 1.74
N THR A 51 10.43 4.52 2.94
CA THR A 51 11.34 4.58 4.10
C THR A 51 11.74 3.20 4.62
N HIS A 52 11.00 2.15 4.30
CA HIS A 52 11.36 0.78 4.67
C HIS A 52 12.41 0.17 3.73
N LEU A 53 12.71 0.83 2.62
CA LEU A 53 13.63 0.38 1.58
C LEU A 53 15.02 1.05 1.68
N LEU A 54 15.16 2.03 2.56
CA LEU A 54 16.37 2.81 2.82
C LEU A 54 17.02 2.34 4.13
#